data_AF-A0A7C9LJV5-F1
#
_entry.id   AF-A0A7C9LJV5-F1
#
_cell.length_a   1.000
_cell.length_b   1.000
_cell.length_c   1.000
_cell.angle_alpha   90.00
_cell.angle_beta   90.00
_cell.angle_gamma   90.00
#
_symmetry.space_group_name_H-M   'P 1'
#
loop_
_entity.id
_entity.type
_entity.pdbx_description
1 polymer ?
#
loop_
_entity_poly.entity_id
_entity_poly.type
_entity_poly.pdbx_seq_one_letter_code
_entity_poly.pdbx_strand_id
1 'polypeptide(L)'
;MRLPVLLIFSLLTLNAVSAAAAPTKAQQIAVFKVAALARANVTDTALRATGVPAETVTIAADYLYGRDLNVQAYDLDAFLKARIPNIETLAQSGAQILFWCRDGYAPTAKLSDVLGQGGLIAVRDADAPEAVGWSDVPYKTSLLTAADVGNYVVWRTAQFPAKPQPWGLETVYILPANAVIK
;
A
#
# COMPACT_ATOMS: atom_id res chain seq x y z
N MET A 1 -66.30 -40.61 31.75
CA MET A 1 -65.22 -39.83 32.41
C MET A 1 -63.92 -40.04 31.63
N ARG A 2 -63.31 -38.92 31.22
CA ARG A 2 -61.89 -38.71 30.81
C ARG A 2 -61.37 -39.38 29.53
N LEU A 3 -61.29 -38.58 28.46
CA LEU A 3 -60.46 -38.80 27.25
C LEU A 3 -58.96 -38.54 27.55
N PRO A 4 -58.02 -39.15 26.80
CA PRO A 4 -56.59 -38.88 26.91
C PRO A 4 -56.20 -37.64 26.09
N VAL A 5 -55.34 -36.81 26.69
CA VAL A 5 -54.72 -35.63 26.08
C VAL A 5 -53.57 -36.08 25.19
N LEU A 6 -53.64 -35.78 23.90
CA LEU A 6 -52.56 -35.98 22.93
C LEU A 6 -51.58 -34.80 23.02
N LEU A 7 -50.36 -35.04 23.50
CA LEU A 7 -49.26 -34.06 23.50
C LEU A 7 -48.75 -33.90 22.06
N ILE A 8 -48.89 -32.70 21.49
CA ILE A 8 -48.22 -32.29 20.25
C ILE A 8 -46.92 -31.59 20.66
N PHE A 9 -45.78 -32.26 20.45
CA PHE A 9 -44.46 -31.67 20.57
C PHE A 9 -44.15 -30.86 19.30
N SER A 10 -44.26 -29.53 19.39
CA SER A 10 -43.77 -28.61 18.37
C SER A 10 -42.24 -28.54 18.42
N LEU A 11 -41.57 -29.18 17.47
CA LEU A 11 -40.13 -29.00 17.24
C LEU A 11 -39.87 -27.60 16.66
N LEU A 12 -39.41 -26.69 17.51
CA LEU A 12 -38.75 -25.44 17.12
C LEU A 12 -37.33 -25.77 16.64
N THR A 13 -37.11 -25.80 15.33
CA THR A 13 -35.76 -25.80 14.75
C THR A 13 -35.16 -24.41 14.90
N LEU A 14 -34.34 -24.23 15.93
CA LEU A 14 -33.45 -23.07 16.05
C LEU A 14 -32.43 -23.11 14.90
N ASN A 15 -32.63 -22.25 13.89
CA ASN A 15 -31.59 -21.92 12.92
C ASN A 15 -30.49 -21.14 13.65
N ALA A 16 -29.48 -21.86 14.13
CA ALA A 16 -28.22 -21.27 14.57
C ALA A 16 -27.49 -20.72 13.34
N VAL A 17 -27.71 -19.43 13.05
CA VAL A 17 -26.85 -18.69 12.12
C VAL A 17 -25.49 -18.57 12.80
N SER A 18 -24.56 -19.47 12.45
CA SER A 18 -23.15 -19.31 12.83
C SER A 18 -22.63 -18.03 12.19
N ALA A 19 -22.45 -16.98 13.00
CA ALA A 19 -21.69 -15.82 12.60
C ALA A 19 -20.24 -16.25 12.39
N ALA A 20 -19.83 -16.41 11.13
CA ALA A 20 -18.44 -16.67 10.80
C ALA A 20 -17.57 -15.52 11.32
N ALA A 21 -16.45 -15.85 11.98
CA ALA A 21 -15.49 -14.86 12.44
C ALA A 21 -15.01 -14.00 11.26
N ALA A 22 -14.98 -12.68 11.44
CA ALA A 22 -14.48 -11.77 10.42
C ALA A 22 -13.02 -12.11 10.09
N PRO A 23 -12.61 -12.07 8.81
CA PRO A 23 -11.24 -12.35 8.42
C PRO A 23 -10.28 -11.33 9.02
N THR A 24 -9.14 -11.81 9.51
CA THR A 24 -8.05 -10.95 10.00
C THR A 24 -7.52 -10.05 8.87
N LYS A 25 -6.92 -8.91 9.22
CA LYS A 25 -6.29 -8.00 8.23
C LYS A 25 -5.29 -8.73 7.32
N ALA A 26 -4.50 -9.65 7.87
CA ALA A 26 -3.55 -10.45 7.10
C ALA A 26 -4.25 -11.35 6.06
N GLN A 27 -5.35 -12.00 6.45
CA GLN A 27 -6.16 -12.80 5.51
C GLN A 27 -6.81 -11.93 4.44
N GLN A 28 -7.33 -10.76 4.80
CA GLN A 28 -7.90 -9.83 3.83
C GLN A 28 -6.85 -9.37 2.81
N ILE A 29 -5.66 -8.98 3.26
CA ILE A 29 -4.57 -8.60 2.36
C ILE A 29 -4.17 -9.77 1.45
N ALA A 30 -4.08 -11.00 1.98
CA ALA A 30 -3.78 -12.17 1.16
C ALA A 30 -4.83 -12.38 0.06
N VAL A 31 -6.12 -12.24 0.38
CA VAL A 31 -7.20 -12.30 -0.61
C VAL A 31 -7.06 -11.17 -1.64
N PHE A 32 -6.78 -9.94 -1.22
CA PHE A 32 -6.64 -8.81 -2.14
C PHE A 32 -5.42 -8.93 -3.06
N LYS A 33 -4.32 -9.55 -2.60
CA LYS A 33 -3.18 -9.84 -3.48
C LYS A 33 -3.56 -10.80 -4.62
N VAL A 34 -4.48 -11.73 -4.37
CA VAL A 34 -5.01 -12.65 -5.38
C VAL A 34 -6.05 -11.96 -6.27
N ALA A 35 -6.89 -11.10 -5.69
CA ALA A 35 -7.96 -10.38 -6.39
C ALA A 35 -7.52 -9.05 -7.03
N ALA A 36 -6.23 -8.73 -7.01
CA ALA A 36 -5.71 -7.49 -7.56
C ALA A 36 -5.95 -7.43 -9.08
N LEU A 37 -6.43 -6.28 -9.54
CA LEU A 37 -6.62 -5.97 -10.96
C LEU A 37 -5.28 -5.86 -11.69
N ALA A 38 -4.24 -5.41 -10.98
CA ALA A 38 -2.87 -5.34 -11.48
C ALA A 38 -1.86 -5.38 -10.34
N ARG A 39 -0.60 -5.70 -10.67
CA ARG A 39 0.55 -5.63 -9.75
C ARG A 39 1.81 -5.17 -10.46
N ALA A 40 2.65 -4.43 -9.74
CA ALA A 40 3.97 -4.01 -10.20
C ALA A 40 5.00 -4.18 -9.07
N ASN A 41 6.04 -4.98 -9.30
CA ASN A 41 7.16 -5.08 -8.37
C ASN A 41 8.05 -3.84 -8.53
N VAL A 42 8.46 -3.24 -7.42
CA VAL A 42 9.34 -2.07 -7.39
C VAL A 42 10.78 -2.54 -7.25
N THR A 43 11.43 -2.72 -8.39
CA THR A 43 12.84 -3.11 -8.48
C THR A 43 13.60 -2.11 -9.32
N ASP A 44 14.91 -2.01 -9.15
CA ASP A 44 15.78 -1.16 -9.95
C ASP A 44 15.57 -1.34 -11.46
N THR A 45 15.44 -2.59 -11.91
CA THR A 45 15.20 -2.90 -13.32
C THR A 45 13.83 -2.39 -13.76
N ALA A 46 12.79 -2.54 -12.94
CA ALA A 46 11.46 -2.03 -13.27
C ALA A 46 11.39 -0.50 -13.28
N LEU A 47 12.11 0.17 -12.37
CA LEU A 47 12.24 1.62 -12.31
C LEU A 47 12.98 2.17 -13.54
N ARG A 48 14.10 1.56 -13.92
CA ARG A 48 14.84 1.94 -15.14
C ARG A 48 14.06 1.65 -16.42
N ALA A 49 13.25 0.59 -16.45
CA ALA A 49 12.43 0.24 -17.60
C ALA A 49 11.31 1.25 -17.92
N THR A 50 11.07 2.25 -17.05
CA THR A 50 10.18 3.37 -17.36
C THR A 50 10.71 4.26 -18.49
N GLY A 51 12.03 4.27 -18.73
CA GLY A 51 12.69 5.18 -19.66
C GLY A 51 12.82 6.61 -19.13
N VAL A 52 12.32 6.90 -17.93
CA VAL A 52 12.47 8.19 -17.25
C VAL A 52 13.63 8.07 -16.25
N PRO A 53 14.68 8.90 -16.36
CA PRO A 53 15.80 8.85 -15.43
C PRO A 53 15.36 9.29 -14.02
N ALA A 54 16.06 8.81 -13.00
CA ALA A 54 15.89 9.33 -11.65
C ALA A 54 16.33 10.79 -11.60
N GLU A 55 15.61 11.60 -10.84
CA GLU A 55 15.92 13.00 -10.57
C GLU A 55 16.32 13.19 -9.12
N THR A 56 17.05 14.27 -8.84
CA THR A 56 17.32 14.69 -7.47
C THR A 56 16.30 15.75 -7.05
N VAL A 57 15.58 15.49 -5.96
CA VAL A 57 14.51 16.37 -5.46
C VAL A 57 14.68 16.58 -3.96
N THR A 58 14.53 17.82 -3.51
CA THR A 58 14.45 18.13 -2.09
C THR A 58 13.02 17.90 -1.59
N ILE A 59 12.88 17.03 -0.61
CA ILE A 59 11.64 16.80 0.16
C ILE A 59 11.77 17.61 1.45
N ALA A 60 10.96 18.65 1.58
CA ALA A 60 10.98 19.53 2.74
C ALA A 60 10.38 18.82 3.96
N ALA A 61 11.05 18.92 5.11
CA ALA A 61 10.63 18.33 6.38
C ALA A 61 10.12 16.88 6.22
N ASP A 62 10.96 16.04 5.64
CA ASP A 62 10.66 14.63 5.38
C ASP A 62 10.14 13.94 6.66
N TYR A 63 9.09 13.13 6.51
CA TYR A 63 8.41 12.52 7.65
C TYR A 63 9.29 11.52 8.40
N LEU A 64 10.11 10.76 7.68
CA LEU A 64 10.93 9.71 8.27
C LEU A 64 12.17 10.30 8.95
N TYR A 65 12.84 11.25 8.29
CA TYR A 65 14.10 11.83 8.77
C TYR A 65 13.95 13.12 9.58
N GLY A 66 12.78 13.76 9.56
CA GLY A 66 12.51 14.98 10.33
C GLY A 66 13.31 16.21 9.87
N ARG A 67 13.83 16.19 8.65
CA ARG A 67 14.65 17.26 8.04
C ARG A 67 14.37 17.36 6.54
N ASP A 68 14.88 18.41 5.91
CA ASP A 68 14.94 18.44 4.46
C ASP A 68 15.84 17.31 3.96
N LEU A 69 15.35 16.59 2.96
CA LEU A 69 15.98 15.38 2.42
C LEU A 69 16.12 15.50 0.91
N ASN A 70 17.35 15.49 0.40
CA ASN A 70 17.59 15.38 -1.02
C ASN A 70 17.53 13.91 -1.41
N VAL A 71 16.56 13.52 -2.23
CA VAL A 71 16.41 12.13 -2.66
C VAL A 71 16.73 11.98 -4.13
N GLN A 72 17.36 10.87 -4.51
CA GLN A 72 17.23 10.39 -5.89
C GLN A 72 15.95 9.60 -5.99
N ALA A 73 15.08 9.99 -6.91
CA ALA A 73 13.75 9.40 -7.03
C ALA A 73 13.29 9.24 -8.47
N TYR A 74 12.44 8.24 -8.69
CA TYR A 74 11.70 8.05 -9.93
C TYR A 74 10.29 8.59 -9.78
N ASP A 75 9.73 9.11 -10.88
CA ASP A 75 8.34 9.56 -10.91
C ASP A 75 7.37 8.37 -10.75
N LEU A 76 6.48 8.45 -9.75
CA LEU A 76 5.54 7.37 -9.46
C LEU A 76 4.54 7.18 -10.61
N ASP A 77 4.10 8.26 -11.26
CA ASP A 77 3.12 8.15 -12.34
C ASP A 77 3.74 7.49 -13.57
N ALA A 78 4.97 7.86 -13.92
CA ALA A 78 5.73 7.21 -15.00
C ALA A 78 5.91 5.71 -14.71
N PHE A 79 6.25 5.35 -13.47
CA PHE A 79 6.33 3.95 -13.07
C PHE A 79 4.99 3.23 -13.20
N LEU A 80 3.91 3.79 -12.67
CA LEU A 80 2.59 3.16 -12.72
C LEU A 80 2.11 2.97 -14.17
N LYS A 81 2.25 3.99 -15.02
CA LYS A 81 1.85 3.92 -16.44
C LYS A 81 2.69 2.92 -17.23
N ALA A 82 3.98 2.82 -16.93
CA ALA A 82 4.86 1.86 -17.61
C ALA A 82 4.61 0.41 -17.18
N ARG A 83 4.10 0.18 -15.97
CA ARG A 83 3.94 -1.17 -15.40
C ARG A 83 2.51 -1.69 -15.40
N ILE A 84 1.53 -0.80 -15.44
CA ILE A 84 0.11 -1.14 -15.33
C ILE A 84 -0.60 -0.53 -16.55
N PRO A 85 -0.89 -1.34 -17.58
CA PRO A 85 -1.73 -0.90 -18.69
C PRO A 85 -3.05 -0.36 -18.15
N ASN A 86 -3.69 0.58 -18.84
CA ASN A 86 -5.01 1.16 -18.51
C ASN A 86 -5.17 1.80 -17.11
N ILE A 87 -4.08 2.19 -16.45
CA ILE A 87 -4.10 2.76 -15.10
C ILE A 87 -5.02 3.99 -14.96
N GLU A 88 -5.14 4.84 -15.98
CA GLU A 88 -6.06 5.98 -15.96
C GLU A 88 -7.53 5.53 -15.91
N THR A 89 -7.91 4.52 -16.69
CA THR A 89 -9.26 3.94 -16.67
C THR A 89 -9.56 3.32 -15.30
N LEU A 90 -8.59 2.62 -14.71
CA LEU A 90 -8.71 2.05 -13.37
C LEU A 90 -8.94 3.16 -12.33
N ALA A 91 -8.19 4.27 -12.41
CA ALA A 91 -8.38 5.41 -11.53
C ALA A 91 -9.79 6.00 -11.63
N GLN A 92 -10.30 6.17 -12.86
CA GLN A 92 -11.66 6.66 -13.12
C GLN A 92 -12.75 5.73 -12.59
N SER A 93 -12.52 4.41 -12.63
CA SER A 93 -13.44 3.42 -12.05
C SER A 93 -13.47 3.40 -10.51
N GLY A 94 -12.63 4.21 -9.85
CA GLY A 94 -12.52 4.25 -8.41
C GLY A 94 -11.63 3.16 -7.81
N ALA A 95 -10.78 2.51 -8.62
CA ALA A 95 -9.82 1.52 -8.13
C ALA A 95 -8.94 2.09 -7.00
N GLN A 96 -8.44 1.21 -6.15
CA GLN A 96 -7.57 1.57 -5.04
C GLN A 96 -6.14 1.13 -5.33
N ILE A 97 -5.17 1.83 -4.76
CA ILE A 97 -3.77 1.44 -4.74
C ILE A 97 -3.40 0.93 -3.35
N LEU A 98 -2.70 -0.19 -3.31
CA LEU A 98 -2.08 -0.74 -2.11
C LEU A 98 -0.57 -0.75 -2.30
N PHE A 99 0.15 -0.14 -1.36
CA PHE A 99 1.62 -0.16 -1.30
C PHE A 99 2.05 -1.27 -0.35
N TRP A 100 2.66 -2.34 -0.85
CA TRP A 100 3.11 -3.45 -0.01
C TRP A 100 4.58 -3.26 0.39
N CYS A 101 4.81 -3.14 1.69
CA CYS A 101 6.12 -2.94 2.29
C CYS A 101 6.73 -4.25 2.80
N ARG A 102 8.07 -4.29 2.88
CA ARG A 102 8.85 -5.42 3.40
C ARG A 102 8.43 -5.86 4.80
N ASP A 103 8.11 -4.90 5.67
CA ASP A 103 7.69 -5.13 7.06
C ASP A 103 6.22 -5.58 7.20
N GLY A 104 5.51 -5.77 6.07
CA GLY A 104 4.10 -6.13 6.02
C GLY A 104 3.15 -4.94 6.19
N TYR A 105 3.67 -3.71 6.32
CA TYR A 105 2.85 -2.51 6.22
C TYR A 105 2.24 -2.41 4.81
N ALA A 106 0.97 -2.01 4.76
CA ALA A 106 0.17 -2.07 3.54
C ALA A 106 -0.86 -0.93 3.45
N PRO A 107 -0.43 0.33 3.39
CA PRO A 107 -1.37 1.45 3.28
C PRO A 107 -2.09 1.42 1.93
N THR A 108 -3.35 1.83 1.97
CA THR A 108 -4.22 1.94 0.80
C THR A 108 -4.72 3.36 0.60
N ALA A 109 -4.93 3.75 -0.65
CA ALA A 109 -5.57 5.00 -1.04
C ALA A 109 -6.42 4.79 -2.30
N LYS A 110 -7.29 5.75 -2.63
CA LYS A 110 -7.89 5.77 -3.97
C LYS A 110 -6.79 6.03 -4.99
N LEU A 111 -6.82 5.33 -6.12
CA LEU A 111 -5.83 5.53 -7.17
C LEU A 111 -5.90 6.95 -7.74
N SER A 112 -7.09 7.56 -7.79
CA SER A 112 -7.29 8.96 -8.20
C SER A 112 -6.57 9.98 -7.32
N ASP A 113 -6.32 9.65 -6.05
CA ASP A 113 -5.70 10.55 -5.07
C ASP A 113 -4.17 10.41 -5.11
N VAL A 114 -3.65 9.48 -5.92
CA VAL A 114 -2.24 9.18 -6.09
C VAL A 114 -1.75 9.50 -7.50
N LEU A 115 -2.45 8.98 -8.52
CA LEU A 115 -2.06 9.13 -9.93
C LEU A 115 -2.21 10.60 -10.37
N GLY A 116 -1.15 11.18 -10.92
CA GLY A 116 -1.13 12.59 -11.34
C GLY A 116 -0.83 13.56 -10.21
N GLN A 117 -0.55 13.07 -9.00
CA GLN A 117 -0.52 13.88 -7.78
C GLN A 117 0.90 14.15 -7.24
N GLY A 118 1.91 13.99 -8.10
CA GLY A 118 3.30 14.33 -7.81
C GLY A 118 3.99 13.40 -6.81
N GLY A 119 3.61 12.12 -6.82
CA GLY A 119 4.26 11.08 -6.04
C GLY A 119 5.61 10.68 -6.64
N LEU A 120 6.54 10.30 -5.79
CA LEU A 120 7.89 9.88 -6.15
C LEU A 120 8.22 8.57 -5.45
N ILE A 121 9.00 7.71 -6.11
CA ILE A 121 9.65 6.54 -5.51
C ILE A 121 11.11 6.91 -5.29
N ALA A 122 11.43 7.36 -4.09
CA ALA A 122 12.79 7.62 -3.66
C ALA A 122 13.54 6.29 -3.44
N VAL A 123 14.75 6.21 -3.98
CA VAL A 123 15.57 4.99 -3.92
C VAL A 123 16.83 5.17 -3.07
N ARG A 124 17.22 6.41 -2.81
CA ARG A 124 18.33 6.79 -1.90
C ARG A 124 18.24 8.25 -1.48
N ASP A 125 18.91 8.56 -0.38
CA ASP A 125 19.35 9.90 -0.04
C ASP A 125 20.53 10.27 -0.97
N ALA A 126 20.40 11.39 -1.67
CA ALA A 126 21.40 11.89 -2.60
C ALA A 126 22.66 12.40 -1.88
N ASP A 127 22.51 12.82 -0.62
CA ASP A 127 23.62 13.31 0.22
C ASP A 127 24.29 12.18 1.00
N ALA A 128 23.68 10.99 1.06
CA ALA A 128 24.28 9.82 1.70
C ALA A 128 25.42 9.22 0.83
N PRO A 129 26.45 8.62 1.46
CA PRO A 129 27.48 7.89 0.74
C PRO A 129 26.89 6.80 -0.17
N GLU A 130 27.44 6.65 -1.38
CA GLU A 130 26.91 5.73 -2.40
C GLU A 130 26.79 4.28 -1.93
N ALA A 131 27.73 3.82 -1.08
CA ALA A 131 27.73 2.47 -0.55
C ALA A 131 26.58 2.17 0.44
N VAL A 132 25.94 3.19 1.00
CA VAL A 132 24.89 3.04 2.02
C VAL A 132 23.51 3.34 1.44
N GLY A 133 23.40 4.35 0.56
CA GLY A 133 22.15 4.76 -0.08
C GLY A 133 21.19 5.50 0.85
N TRP A 134 21.00 5.04 2.08
CA TRP A 134 20.19 5.70 3.10
C TRP A 134 20.97 5.81 4.40
N SER A 135 20.74 6.87 5.18
CA SER A 135 21.26 6.90 6.55
C SER A 135 20.33 6.08 7.45
N ASP A 136 20.88 5.42 8.46
CA ASP A 136 20.05 4.79 9.48
C ASP A 136 19.20 5.84 10.21
N VAL A 137 17.96 5.49 10.55
CA VAL A 137 17.00 6.42 11.14
C VAL A 137 16.26 5.79 12.31
N PRO A 138 16.25 6.44 13.50
CA PRO A 138 15.41 5.99 14.61
C PRO A 138 13.93 6.11 14.24
N TYR A 139 13.18 5.03 14.36
CA TYR A 139 11.74 5.03 14.15
C TYR A 139 11.03 4.27 15.27
N LYS A 140 10.22 4.99 16.06
CA LYS A 140 9.56 4.49 17.27
C LYS A 140 10.58 3.85 18.22
N THR A 141 10.53 2.53 18.38
CA THR A 141 11.37 1.76 19.30
C THR A 141 12.49 0.98 18.58
N SER A 142 12.66 1.19 17.28
CA SER A 142 13.62 0.47 16.44
C SER A 142 14.50 1.43 15.65
N LEU A 143 15.70 0.98 15.27
CA LEU A 143 16.50 1.62 14.25
C LEU A 143 16.12 1.01 12.91
N LEU A 144 15.73 1.83 11.94
CA LEU A 144 15.59 1.39 10.56
C LEU A 144 16.94 1.52 9.88
N THR A 145 17.44 0.41 9.37
CA THR A 145 18.67 0.40 8.58
C THR A 145 18.40 0.85 7.15
N ALA A 146 19.45 1.19 6.41
CA ALA A 146 19.31 1.52 4.99
C ALA A 146 18.52 0.49 4.16
N ALA A 147 18.70 -0.81 4.46
CA ALA A 147 18.00 -1.90 3.78
C ALA A 147 16.51 -1.97 4.14
N ASP A 148 16.13 -1.51 5.34
CA ASP A 148 14.75 -1.44 5.79
C ASP A 148 14.02 -0.24 5.18
N VAL A 149 14.72 0.87 4.97
CA VAL A 149 14.16 2.05 4.26
C VAL A 149 13.88 1.71 2.79
N GLY A 150 14.83 1.08 2.08
CA GLY A 150 14.62 0.58 0.72
C GLY A 150 14.01 1.62 -0.24
N ASN A 151 12.97 1.23 -0.98
CA ASN A 151 12.20 2.20 -1.77
C ASN A 151 11.20 2.95 -0.88
N TYR A 152 11.16 4.27 -0.99
CA TYR A 152 10.34 5.14 -0.15
C TYR A 152 9.42 6.02 -1.00
N VAL A 153 8.11 5.96 -0.76
CA VAL A 153 7.15 6.87 -1.41
C VAL A 153 7.14 8.22 -0.71
N VAL A 154 7.51 9.25 -1.45
CA VAL A 154 7.50 10.65 -1.00
C VAL A 154 6.69 11.51 -1.97
N TRP A 155 6.41 12.76 -1.59
CA TRP A 155 5.56 13.67 -2.37
C TRP A 155 6.21 15.04 -2.49
N ARG A 156 6.16 15.64 -3.69
CA ARG A 156 6.76 16.96 -3.93
C ARG A 156 6.14 18.09 -3.09
N THR A 157 4.82 18.08 -2.95
CA THR A 157 4.05 19.21 -2.39
C THR A 157 3.12 18.84 -1.25
N ALA A 158 3.00 17.55 -0.91
CA ALA A 158 2.09 17.07 0.12
C ALA A 158 2.86 16.55 1.34
N GLN A 159 2.55 17.10 2.50
CA GLN A 159 3.06 16.58 3.78
C GLN A 159 2.16 15.45 4.31
N PHE A 160 2.77 14.53 5.05
CA PHE A 160 2.04 13.57 5.88
C PHE A 160 1.18 14.34 6.91
N PRO A 161 -0.06 13.91 7.23
CA PRO A 161 -0.70 12.64 6.91
C PRO A 161 -1.59 12.63 5.66
N ALA A 162 -1.56 13.66 4.81
CA ALA A 162 -2.53 13.80 3.72
C ALA A 162 -2.45 12.67 2.68
N LYS A 163 -1.26 12.07 2.52
CA LYS A 163 -1.02 10.95 1.59
C LYS A 163 -0.12 9.90 2.24
N PRO A 164 -0.26 8.62 1.87
CA PRO A 164 0.60 7.57 2.39
C PRO A 164 2.06 7.82 1.98
N GLN A 165 2.97 7.65 2.94
CA GLN A 165 4.42 7.75 2.74
C GLN A 165 5.11 6.45 3.24
N PRO A 166 4.83 5.29 2.63
CA PRO A 166 5.47 4.03 3.01
C PRO A 166 6.93 3.96 2.55
N TRP A 167 7.82 3.53 3.45
CA TRP A 167 9.16 3.01 3.12
C TRP A 167 9.14 1.48 3.02
N GLY A 168 10.26 0.91 2.57
CA GLY A 168 10.41 -0.52 2.34
C GLY A 168 9.49 -1.03 1.23
N LEU A 169 9.10 -0.18 0.28
CA LEU A 169 8.14 -0.53 -0.78
C LEU A 169 8.73 -1.61 -1.70
N GLU A 170 8.03 -2.74 -1.80
CA GLU A 170 8.43 -3.86 -2.66
C GLU A 170 7.46 -4.06 -3.83
N THR A 171 6.17 -3.80 -3.64
CA THR A 171 5.15 -4.07 -4.66
C THR A 171 3.99 -3.10 -4.55
N VAL A 172 3.49 -2.66 -5.70
CA VAL A 172 2.23 -1.94 -5.82
C VAL A 172 1.16 -2.89 -6.34
N TYR A 173 -0.01 -2.88 -5.72
CA TYR A 173 -1.20 -3.58 -6.19
C TYR A 173 -2.30 -2.58 -6.52
N ILE A 174 -3.06 -2.85 -7.59
CA ILE A 174 -4.30 -2.13 -7.88
C ILE A 174 -5.46 -3.03 -7.52
N LEU A 175 -6.32 -2.55 -6.63
CA LEU A 175 -7.44 -3.28 -6.08
C LEU A 175 -8.76 -2.73 -6.66
N PRO A 176 -9.83 -3.55 -6.70
CA PRO A 176 -11.16 -3.08 -7.04
C PRO A 176 -11.63 -1.93 -6.12
N ALA A 177 -12.53 -1.08 -6.64
CA ALA A 177 -13.04 0.07 -5.91
C ALA A 177 -13.67 -0.26 -4.56
N ASN A 178 -14.29 -1.44 -4.45
CA ASN A 178 -14.97 -1.94 -3.26
C ASN A 178 -14.07 -2.80 -2.36
N ALA A 179 -12.76 -2.84 -2.58
CA ALA A 179 -11.84 -3.52 -1.67
C ALA A 179 -11.85 -2.81 -0.31
N VAL A 180 -12.30 -3.51 0.74
CA VAL A 180 -12.29 -2.97 2.10
C VAL A 180 -11.31 -3.77 2.94
N ILE A 181 -10.23 -3.13 3.38
CA ILE A 181 -9.31 -3.66 4.38
C ILE A 181 -9.74 -3.10 5.73
N LYS A 182 -10.26 -3.96 6.61
CA LYS A 182 -10.62 -3.65 8.00
C LYS A 182 -9.57 -4.17 8.95
#